data_AF-A0A7W0ZSN8-F1
#
_entry.id   AF-A0A7W0ZSN8-F1
#
_cell.length_a   1.000
_cell.length_b   1.000
_cell.length_c   1.000
_cell.angle_alpha   90.00
_cell.angle_beta   90.00
_cell.angle_gamma   90.00
#
_symmetry.space_group_name_H-M   'P 1'
#
loop_
_entity.id
_entity.type
_entity.pdbx_description
1 polymer ?
#
loop_
_entity_poly.entity_id
_entity_poly.type
_entity_poly.pdbx_seq_one_letter_code
_entity_poly.pdbx_strand_id
1 'polypeptide(L)'
;MSTAFLIVLALAATWWLITRMRVTPAPVSMVAQRIHFPDGGVRLHDVEGSLAKLRNPEEIVIPFEHAILVISYPLTTSASIAISAAFAVGFTRAELVRAACEEYANVYEAEEATATSKTVPLEDRGTLKNRNRTDGVYGIYGHDLEHLVLTAMRWNRESDGTVKIELHVES
;
A
#
# COMPACT_ATOMS: atom_id res chain seq x y z
N MET A 1 0.94 11.07 64.88
CA MET A 1 0.82 11.46 63.46
C MET A 1 -0.64 11.75 63.17
N SER A 2 -0.95 12.96 62.68
CA SER A 2 -2.33 13.37 62.41
C SER A 2 -2.90 12.60 61.22
N THR A 3 -4.16 12.17 61.32
CA THR A 3 -4.92 11.46 60.27
C THR A 3 -4.91 12.21 58.93
N ALA A 4 -4.85 13.54 58.97
CA ALA A 4 -4.76 14.38 57.77
C ALA A 4 -3.49 14.11 56.94
N PHE A 5 -2.37 13.79 57.60
CA PHE A 5 -1.10 13.57 56.91
C PHE A 5 -1.09 12.24 56.13
N LEU A 6 -1.77 11.22 56.65
CA LEU A 6 -1.92 9.92 55.99
C LEU A 6 -2.82 10.01 54.75
N ILE A 7 -3.85 10.85 54.80
CA ILE A 7 -4.75 11.08 53.65
C ILE A 7 -3.99 11.75 52.50
N VAL A 8 -3.19 12.77 52.80
CA VAL A 8 -2.40 13.48 51.77
C VAL A 8 -1.37 12.55 51.12
N LEU A 9 -0.69 11.70 51.91
CA LEU A 9 0.24 10.70 51.39
C LEU A 9 -0.47 9.66 50.49
N ALA A 10 -1.64 9.17 50.89
CA ALA A 10 -2.41 8.24 50.09
C ALA A 10 -2.86 8.86 48.75
N LEU A 11 -3.32 10.11 48.77
CA LEU A 11 -3.71 10.84 47.55
C LEU A 11 -2.51 11.08 46.62
N ALA A 12 -1.35 11.47 47.17
CA ALA A 12 -0.13 11.68 46.40
C ALA A 12 0.40 10.38 45.78
N ALA A 13 0.36 9.27 46.52
CA ALA A 13 0.75 7.96 46.00
C ALA A 13 -0.19 7.49 44.89
N THR A 14 -1.50 7.70 45.05
CA THR A 14 -2.51 7.33 44.05
C THR A 14 -2.34 8.17 42.78
N TRP A 15 -2.13 9.48 42.93
CA TRP A 15 -1.84 10.38 41.82
C TRP A 15 -0.58 9.98 41.06
N TRP A 16 0.51 9.70 41.79
CA TRP A 16 1.76 9.25 41.20
C TRP A 16 1.61 7.93 40.43
N LEU A 17 0.83 6.98 40.97
CA LEU A 17 0.54 5.72 40.29
C LEU A 17 -0.25 5.94 38.99
N ILE A 18 -1.29 6.78 39.03
CA ILE A 18 -2.14 7.09 37.86
C ILE A 18 -1.32 7.76 36.75
N THR A 19 -0.45 8.72 37.09
CA THR A 19 0.40 9.40 36.09
C THR A 19 1.42 8.48 35.43
N ARG A 20 1.74 7.33 36.04
CA ARG A 20 2.65 6.33 35.48
C ARG A 20 1.96 5.19 34.75
N MET A 21 0.64 5.05 34.88
CA MET A 21 -0.11 4.12 34.04
C MET A 21 -0.09 4.66 32.61
N ARG A 22 0.74 4.07 31.74
CA ARG A 22 0.64 4.29 30.30
C ARG A 22 -0.72 3.79 29.85
N VAL A 23 -1.65 4.71 29.60
CA VAL A 23 -2.87 4.41 28.85
C VAL A 23 -2.42 4.17 27.42
N THR A 24 -2.20 2.91 27.05
CA THR A 24 -2.07 2.55 25.64
C THR A 24 -3.46 2.70 25.04
N PRO A 25 -3.72 3.68 24.16
CA PRO A 25 -5.01 3.73 23.48
C PRO A 25 -5.20 2.39 22.76
N ALA A 26 -6.40 1.81 22.88
CA ALA A 26 -6.74 0.64 22.09
C ALA A 26 -6.48 0.97 20.61
N PRO A 27 -5.86 0.07 19.84
CA PRO A 27 -5.59 0.34 18.44
C PRO A 27 -6.92 0.46 17.70
N VAL A 28 -7.30 1.69 17.35
CA VAL A 28 -8.52 1.97 16.61
C VAL A 28 -8.20 1.73 15.14
N SER A 29 -8.83 0.72 14.55
CA SER A 29 -8.88 0.58 13.09
C SER A 29 -9.44 1.87 12.50
N MET A 30 -8.63 2.55 11.70
CA MET A 30 -9.05 3.78 11.05
C MET A 30 -9.98 3.44 9.88
N VAL A 31 -10.99 4.28 9.67
CA VAL A 31 -11.83 4.21 8.47
C VAL A 31 -10.92 4.22 7.24
N ALA A 32 -11.07 3.23 6.37
CA ALA A 32 -10.27 3.09 5.18
C ALA A 32 -10.36 4.38 4.34
N GLN A 33 -9.22 4.94 3.98
CA GLN A 33 -9.14 6.14 3.17
C GLN A 33 -8.87 5.77 1.72
N ARG A 34 -9.56 6.46 0.79
CA ARG A 34 -9.42 6.23 -0.66
C ARG A 34 -8.70 7.41 -1.30
N ILE A 35 -7.61 7.10 -1.99
CA ILE A 35 -6.85 8.03 -2.82
C ILE A 35 -7.30 7.77 -4.26
N HIS A 36 -8.05 8.70 -4.85
CA HIS A 36 -8.55 8.56 -6.21
C HIS A 36 -7.61 9.21 -7.24
N PHE A 37 -7.46 8.58 -8.40
CA PHE A 37 -6.75 9.12 -9.56
C PHE A 37 -7.75 9.41 -10.69
N PRO A 38 -8.18 10.67 -10.86
CA PRO A 38 -9.13 11.06 -11.91
C PRO A 38 -8.47 11.02 -13.30
N ASP A 39 -9.23 11.43 -14.34
CA ASP A 39 -8.72 11.71 -15.69
C ASP A 39 -8.06 10.51 -16.40
N GLY A 40 -8.59 9.31 -16.18
CA GLY A 40 -8.11 8.08 -16.83
C GLY A 40 -7.03 7.33 -16.05
N GLY A 41 -6.76 7.72 -14.81
CA GLY A 41 -5.91 6.96 -13.88
C GLY A 41 -4.41 7.04 -14.17
N VAL A 42 -3.65 6.20 -13.46
CA VAL A 42 -2.19 6.07 -13.59
C VAL A 42 -1.89 4.86 -14.47
N ARG A 43 -1.14 5.03 -15.56
CA ARG A 43 -0.68 3.92 -16.40
C ARG A 43 0.52 3.27 -15.74
N LEU A 44 0.38 2.00 -15.35
CA LEU A 44 1.39 1.33 -14.53
C LEU A 44 2.72 1.09 -15.26
N HIS A 45 2.71 1.03 -16.60
CA HIS A 45 3.91 0.92 -17.43
C HIS A 45 4.61 2.27 -17.72
N ASP A 46 3.93 3.41 -17.51
CA ASP A 46 4.39 4.74 -17.91
C ASP A 46 4.52 5.62 -16.65
N VAL A 47 5.60 5.39 -15.89
CA VAL A 47 5.86 6.06 -14.60
C VAL A 47 5.94 7.57 -14.81
N GLU A 48 6.85 8.02 -15.67
CA GLU A 48 7.13 9.45 -15.89
C GLU A 48 5.91 10.18 -16.47
N GLY A 49 5.24 9.60 -17.47
CA GLY A 49 4.05 10.19 -18.06
C GLY A 49 2.86 10.22 -17.10
N SER A 50 2.78 9.28 -16.16
CA SER A 50 1.76 9.29 -15.10
C SER A 50 2.07 10.31 -14.02
N LEU A 51 3.33 10.41 -13.57
CA LEU A 51 3.76 11.39 -12.59
C LEU A 51 3.58 12.83 -13.10
N ALA A 52 3.89 13.09 -14.37
CA ALA A 52 3.72 14.41 -14.99
C ALA A 52 2.25 14.91 -15.02
N LYS A 53 1.28 13.99 -14.95
CA LYS A 53 -0.17 14.30 -14.98
C LYS A 53 -0.80 14.30 -13.59
N LEU A 54 -0.03 14.01 -12.56
CA LEU A 54 -0.53 13.84 -11.21
C LEU A 54 -0.93 15.19 -10.61
N ARG A 55 -2.15 15.27 -10.06
CA ARG A 55 -2.59 16.47 -9.31
C ARG A 55 -1.99 16.43 -7.91
N ASN A 56 -1.41 17.53 -7.46
CA ASN A 56 -0.80 17.69 -6.13
C ASN A 56 0.19 16.56 -5.78
N PRO A 57 1.27 16.38 -6.56
CA PRO A 57 2.22 15.26 -6.36
C PRO A 57 2.86 15.25 -4.96
N GLU A 58 3.12 16.43 -4.39
CA GLU A 58 3.77 16.61 -3.09
C GLU A 58 2.82 16.51 -1.88
N GLU A 59 1.53 16.27 -2.10
CA GLU A 59 0.57 16.12 -1.01
C GLU A 59 0.84 14.83 -0.22
N ILE A 60 0.99 14.94 1.10
CA ILE A 60 1.05 13.78 1.99
C ILE A 60 -0.34 13.15 2.07
N VAL A 61 -0.48 11.93 1.54
CA VAL A 61 -1.75 11.20 1.45
C VAL A 61 -1.82 10.01 2.40
N ILE A 62 -0.67 9.57 2.91
CA ILE A 62 -0.57 8.55 3.97
C ILE A 62 0.43 9.04 5.02
N PRO A 63 -0.02 9.47 6.22
CA PRO A 63 0.84 10.06 7.24
C PRO A 63 1.54 9.01 8.10
N PHE A 64 2.16 8.01 7.46
CA PHE A 64 2.90 6.93 8.10
C PHE A 64 4.16 6.60 7.30
N GLU A 65 5.26 6.32 7.99
CA GLU A 65 6.55 6.06 7.36
C GLU A 65 6.62 4.70 6.67
N HIS A 66 5.93 3.68 7.20
CA HIS A 66 5.97 2.31 6.69
C HIS A 66 4.57 1.81 6.33
N ALA A 67 4.49 1.07 5.23
CA ALA A 67 3.26 0.43 4.79
C ALA A 67 3.52 -0.88 4.03
N ILE A 68 2.49 -1.70 3.89
CA ILE A 68 2.45 -2.89 3.05
C ILE A 68 1.59 -2.59 1.82
N LEU A 69 2.22 -2.52 0.65
CA LEU A 69 1.56 -2.41 -0.63
C LEU A 69 1.08 -3.78 -1.10
N VAL A 70 -0.20 -3.90 -1.46
CA VAL A 70 -0.83 -5.15 -1.89
C VAL A 70 -1.27 -5.05 -3.34
N ILE A 71 -0.62 -5.87 -4.17
CA ILE A 71 -0.91 -6.06 -5.59
C ILE A 71 -1.66 -7.38 -5.74
N SER A 72 -2.92 -7.33 -6.16
CA SER A 72 -3.77 -8.53 -6.27
C SER A 72 -4.26 -8.83 -7.68
N TYR A 73 -4.31 -7.84 -8.56
CA TYR A 73 -4.79 -8.00 -9.93
C TYR A 73 -3.66 -7.73 -10.93
N PRO A 74 -3.50 -8.51 -12.01
CA PRO A 74 -4.24 -9.72 -12.38
C PRO A 74 -3.53 -11.01 -11.89
N LEU A 75 -3.16 -11.05 -10.61
CA LEU A 75 -2.36 -12.13 -10.02
C LEU A 75 -3.28 -13.23 -9.49
N THR A 76 -2.84 -14.48 -9.58
CA THR A 76 -3.49 -15.57 -8.83
C THR A 76 -3.12 -15.51 -7.35
N THR A 77 -1.83 -15.24 -7.08
CA THR A 77 -1.28 -15.10 -5.73
C THR A 77 -0.88 -13.65 -5.55
N SER A 78 -1.57 -12.92 -4.67
CA SER A 78 -1.28 -11.51 -4.43
C SER A 78 0.13 -11.29 -3.88
N ALA A 79 0.78 -10.21 -4.28
CA ALA A 79 2.04 -9.76 -3.74
C ALA A 79 1.80 -8.75 -2.60
N SER A 80 2.54 -8.91 -1.50
CA SER A 80 2.56 -7.99 -0.36
C SER A 80 3.99 -7.47 -0.20
N ILE A 81 4.20 -6.19 -0.46
CA ILE A 81 5.53 -5.56 -0.51
C ILE A 81 5.62 -4.51 0.59
N ALA A 82 6.67 -4.58 1.41
CA ALA A 82 6.95 -3.53 2.38
C ALA A 82 7.57 -2.31 1.69
N ILE A 83 6.95 -1.16 1.85
CA ILE A 83 7.44 0.12 1.33
C ILE A 83 7.67 1.11 2.46
N SER A 84 8.60 2.03 2.26
CA SER A 84 8.92 3.10 3.21
C SER A 84 8.93 4.46 2.52
N ALA A 85 8.38 5.46 3.19
CA ALA A 85 8.42 6.84 2.72
C ALA A 85 9.85 7.38 2.78
N ALA A 86 10.19 8.35 1.93
CA ALA A 86 11.51 8.99 2.01
C ALA A 86 11.69 9.79 3.31
N PHE A 87 10.59 10.22 3.93
CA PHE A 87 10.59 11.03 5.14
C PHE A 87 9.56 10.50 6.17
N ALA A 88 9.88 10.66 7.46
CA ALA A 88 9.03 10.21 8.57
C ALA A 88 7.64 10.87 8.62
N VAL A 89 7.41 11.95 7.87
CA VAL A 89 6.10 12.62 7.78
C VAL A 89 5.06 11.79 7.00
N GLY A 90 5.53 10.84 6.17
CA GLY A 90 4.68 9.91 5.42
C GLY A 90 4.87 10.00 3.92
N PHE A 91 4.00 9.30 3.19
CA PHE A 91 4.08 9.19 1.73
C PHE A 91 3.37 10.36 1.05
N THR A 92 4.10 10.99 0.14
CA THR A 92 3.51 11.86 -0.88
C THR A 92 2.72 11.05 -1.91
N ARG A 93 1.82 11.71 -2.61
CA ARG A 93 1.05 11.10 -3.70
C ARG A 93 1.96 10.58 -4.82
N ALA A 94 3.00 11.34 -5.17
CA ALA A 94 3.97 10.95 -6.19
C ALA A 94 4.78 9.71 -5.78
N GLU A 95 5.24 9.64 -4.54
CA GLU A 95 5.97 8.47 -4.02
C GLU A 95 5.13 7.20 -4.09
N LEU A 96 3.85 7.26 -3.69
CA LEU A 96 2.97 6.09 -3.79
C LEU A 96 2.75 5.64 -5.23
N VAL A 97 2.50 6.58 -6.14
CA VAL A 97 2.33 6.27 -7.56
C VAL A 97 3.59 5.64 -8.12
N ARG A 98 4.76 6.20 -7.84
CA ARG A 98 6.06 5.65 -8.25
C ARG A 98 6.25 4.23 -7.70
N ALA A 99 6.09 4.05 -6.40
CA ALA A 99 6.23 2.73 -5.76
C ALA A 99 5.26 1.70 -6.35
N ALA A 100 4.00 2.08 -6.61
CA ALA A 100 3.04 1.18 -7.24
C ALA A 100 3.47 0.76 -8.66
N CYS A 101 3.90 1.70 -9.50
CA CYS A 101 4.36 1.37 -10.84
C CYS A 101 5.63 0.48 -10.82
N GLU A 102 6.61 0.84 -10.00
CA GLU A 102 7.87 0.08 -9.86
C GLU A 102 7.60 -1.34 -9.35
N GLU A 103 6.79 -1.50 -8.31
CA GLU A 103 6.48 -2.84 -7.78
C GLU A 103 5.61 -3.67 -8.72
N TYR A 104 4.75 -3.05 -9.53
CA TYR A 104 4.06 -3.77 -10.61
C TYR A 104 5.04 -4.28 -11.66
N ALA A 105 6.01 -3.47 -12.07
CA ALA A 105 7.06 -3.90 -13.00
C ALA A 105 7.87 -5.07 -12.41
N ASN A 106 8.30 -4.95 -11.15
CA ASN A 106 9.03 -6.00 -10.43
C ASN A 106 8.23 -7.32 -10.37
N VAL A 107 6.93 -7.25 -10.10
CA VAL A 107 6.03 -8.41 -10.09
C VAL A 107 6.00 -9.12 -11.45
N TYR A 108 5.89 -8.35 -12.54
CA TYR A 108 5.87 -8.91 -13.89
C TYR A 108 7.22 -9.51 -14.29
N GLU A 109 8.33 -8.88 -13.91
CA GLU A 109 9.69 -9.40 -14.14
C GLU A 109 9.92 -10.69 -13.36
N ALA A 110 9.55 -10.72 -12.08
CA ALA A 110 9.69 -11.90 -11.22
C ALA A 110 8.82 -13.08 -11.72
N GLU A 111 7.61 -12.79 -12.20
CA GLU A 111 6.78 -13.80 -12.86
C GLU A 111 7.49 -14.38 -14.09
N GLU A 112 8.00 -13.54 -15.00
CA GLU A 112 8.65 -14.02 -16.22
C GLU A 112 9.94 -14.79 -15.92
N ALA A 113 10.69 -14.38 -14.88
CA ALA A 113 11.89 -15.07 -14.45
C ALA A 113 11.61 -16.46 -13.84
N THR A 114 10.50 -16.61 -13.13
CA THR A 114 10.17 -17.84 -12.37
C THR A 114 9.24 -18.79 -13.10
N ALA A 115 8.45 -18.31 -14.06
CA ALA A 115 7.51 -19.13 -14.81
C ALA A 115 8.21 -20.17 -15.69
N THR A 116 7.69 -21.39 -15.69
CA THR A 116 8.08 -22.43 -16.65
C THR A 116 7.28 -22.28 -17.94
N SER A 117 5.98 -22.02 -17.82
CA SER A 117 5.12 -21.62 -18.93
C SER A 117 5.30 -20.13 -19.22
N LYS A 118 6.05 -19.82 -20.27
CA LYS A 118 6.38 -18.43 -20.65
C LYS A 118 5.20 -17.65 -21.21
N THR A 119 5.31 -16.33 -21.14
CA THR A 119 4.36 -15.42 -21.78
C THR A 119 4.45 -15.58 -23.29
N VAL A 120 3.32 -15.78 -23.96
CA VAL A 120 3.26 -15.77 -25.42
C VAL A 120 3.44 -14.31 -25.89
N PRO A 121 4.44 -14.02 -26.74
CA PRO A 121 4.63 -12.68 -27.31
C PRO A 121 3.39 -12.20 -28.05
N LEU A 122 3.13 -10.89 -28.06
CA LEU A 122 1.89 -10.32 -28.59
C LEU A 122 1.66 -10.70 -30.06
N GLU A 123 2.71 -10.72 -30.85
CA GLU A 123 2.75 -11.12 -32.26
C GLU A 123 2.32 -12.57 -32.50
N ASP A 124 2.52 -13.44 -31.51
CA ASP A 124 2.25 -14.89 -31.61
C ASP A 124 0.87 -15.28 -31.06
N ARG A 125 0.12 -14.33 -30.47
CA ARG A 125 -1.19 -14.62 -29.85
C ARG A 125 -2.34 -14.78 -30.86
N GLY A 126 -2.12 -14.42 -32.12
CA GLY A 126 -3.12 -14.54 -33.18
C GLY A 126 -4.37 -13.71 -32.88
N THR A 127 -5.53 -14.34 -32.74
CA THR A 127 -6.81 -13.67 -32.43
C THR A 127 -7.00 -13.39 -30.94
N LEU A 128 -6.17 -13.96 -30.07
CA LEU A 128 -6.20 -13.71 -28.63
C LEU A 128 -5.52 -12.38 -28.33
N LYS A 129 -6.27 -11.39 -27.86
CA LYS A 129 -5.68 -10.10 -27.43
C LYS A 129 -5.03 -10.19 -26.04
N ASN A 130 -5.54 -11.10 -25.21
CA ASN A 130 -5.16 -11.22 -23.81
C ASN A 130 -3.94 -12.12 -23.64
N ARG A 131 -3.12 -11.81 -22.62
CA ARG A 131 -1.98 -12.63 -22.19
C ARG A 131 -2.46 -13.99 -21.67
N ASN A 132 -1.73 -15.05 -22.02
CA ASN A 132 -1.94 -16.37 -21.43
C ASN A 132 -1.59 -16.37 -19.94
N ARG A 133 -2.18 -17.31 -19.20
CA ARG A 133 -1.77 -17.52 -17.81
C ARG A 133 -0.36 -18.10 -17.75
N THR A 134 0.46 -17.57 -16.86
CA THR A 134 1.79 -18.10 -16.51
C THR A 134 1.74 -18.77 -15.14
N ASP A 135 2.73 -19.63 -14.87
CA ASP A 135 2.85 -20.44 -13.65
C ASP A 135 4.04 -20.01 -12.78
N GLY A 136 4.43 -18.73 -12.87
CA GLY A 136 5.45 -18.15 -12.02
C GLY A 136 4.93 -17.90 -10.59
N VAL A 137 5.76 -17.22 -9.80
CA VAL A 137 5.51 -17.00 -8.36
C VAL A 137 4.19 -16.27 -8.07
N TYR A 138 3.68 -15.47 -9.00
CA TYR A 138 2.45 -14.68 -8.84
C TYR A 138 1.28 -15.20 -9.68
N GLY A 139 1.54 -15.94 -10.76
CA GLY A 139 0.54 -16.55 -11.63
C GLY A 139 -0.31 -15.51 -12.35
N ILE A 140 0.33 -14.72 -13.21
CA ILE A 140 -0.29 -13.60 -13.96
C ILE A 140 -1.13 -14.13 -15.13
N TYR A 141 -2.27 -13.49 -15.41
CA TYR A 141 -3.13 -13.85 -16.55
C TYR A 141 -3.89 -12.66 -17.14
N GLY A 142 -4.35 -12.79 -18.38
CA GLY A 142 -5.32 -11.86 -18.99
C GLY A 142 -4.69 -10.61 -19.58
N HIS A 143 -3.94 -9.84 -18.81
CA HIS A 143 -3.52 -8.49 -19.20
C HIS A 143 -2.02 -8.29 -19.07
N ASP A 144 -1.41 -7.73 -20.11
CA ASP A 144 -0.06 -7.17 -20.04
C ASP A 144 -0.05 -5.91 -19.19
N LEU A 145 1.12 -5.62 -18.60
CA LEU A 145 1.33 -4.44 -17.76
C LEU A 145 0.94 -3.13 -18.48
N GLU A 146 1.14 -3.08 -19.81
CA GLU A 146 0.82 -1.93 -20.64
C GLU A 146 -0.67 -1.54 -20.63
N HIS A 147 -1.54 -2.52 -20.39
CA HIS A 147 -2.99 -2.30 -20.36
C HIS A 147 -3.50 -1.92 -18.97
N LEU A 148 -2.67 -2.03 -17.93
CA LEU A 148 -3.13 -1.82 -16.57
C LEU A 148 -3.14 -0.34 -16.18
N VAL A 149 -4.28 0.06 -15.61
CA VAL A 149 -4.54 1.42 -15.13
C VAL A 149 -4.93 1.38 -13.66
N LEU A 150 -4.17 2.08 -12.83
CA LEU A 150 -4.48 2.29 -11.43
C LEU A 150 -5.47 3.45 -11.28
N THR A 151 -6.69 3.15 -10.82
CA THR A 151 -7.79 4.14 -10.70
C THR A 151 -7.96 4.66 -9.26
N ALA A 152 -7.49 3.89 -8.28
CA ALA A 152 -7.40 4.34 -6.89
C ALA A 152 -6.43 3.49 -6.05
N MET A 153 -6.07 4.02 -4.90
CA MET A 153 -5.56 3.23 -3.78
C MET A 153 -6.54 3.33 -2.61
N ARG A 154 -6.62 2.27 -1.83
CA ARG A 154 -7.31 2.27 -0.54
C ARG A 154 -6.31 1.89 0.53
N TRP A 155 -6.18 2.69 1.57
CA TRP A 155 -5.34 2.33 2.70
C TRP A 155 -6.12 2.30 4.00
N ASN A 156 -5.70 1.40 4.89
CA ASN A 156 -6.23 1.29 6.24
C ASN A 156 -5.06 1.06 7.22
N ARG A 157 -5.30 1.45 8.47
CA ARG A 157 -4.42 1.07 9.58
C ARG A 157 -5.10 -0.05 10.35
N GLU A 158 -4.46 -1.20 10.41
CA GLU A 158 -4.93 -2.37 11.12
C GLU A 158 -4.72 -2.23 12.63
N SER A 159 -5.33 -3.14 13.41
CA SER A 159 -5.29 -3.11 14.86
C SER A 159 -3.91 -3.41 15.45
N ASP A 160 -3.01 -4.04 14.70
CA ASP A 160 -1.62 -4.22 15.12
C ASP A 160 -0.74 -2.99 14.83
N GLY A 161 -1.31 -1.96 14.19
CA GLY A 161 -0.63 -0.75 13.79
C GLY A 161 -0.10 -0.78 12.35
N THR A 162 -0.19 -1.92 11.66
CA THR A 162 0.23 -2.09 10.26
C THR A 162 -0.61 -1.21 9.35
N VAL A 163 0.04 -0.52 8.41
CA VAL A 163 -0.64 0.24 7.36
C VAL A 163 -0.64 -0.59 6.09
N LYS A 164 -1.82 -0.91 5.56
CA LYS A 164 -1.95 -1.69 4.34
C LYS A 164 -2.56 -0.83 3.24
N ILE A 165 -2.00 -0.93 2.03
CA ILE A 165 -2.40 -0.17 0.84
C ILE A 165 -2.82 -1.17 -0.22
N GLU A 166 -4.09 -1.16 -0.59
CA GLU A 166 -4.67 -2.00 -1.63
C GLU A 166 -4.85 -1.19 -2.92
N LEU A 167 -4.36 -1.75 -4.02
CA LEU A 167 -4.42 -1.11 -5.33
C LEU A 167 -5.70 -1.48 -6.08
N HIS A 168 -6.42 -0.48 -6.57
CA HIS A 168 -7.57 -0.68 -7.46
C HIS A 168 -7.13 -0.46 -8.89
N VAL A 169 -6.95 -1.56 -9.62
CA VAL A 169 -6.42 -1.58 -10.98
C VAL A 169 -7.45 -2.16 -11.93
N GLU A 170 -7.53 -1.57 -13.11
CA GLU A 170 -8.44 -1.90 -14.21
C GLU A 170 -7.63 -2.11 -15.50
N SER A 171 -8.27 -2.65 -16.54
CA SER A 171 -7.67 -3.00 -17.83
C SER A 171 -8.59 -2.72 -19.01
#